data_AF-A0A9E6DWA8-F1
#
_entry.id   AF-A0A9E6DWA8-F1
#
_cell.length_a   1.000
_cell.length_b   1.000
_cell.length_c   1.000
_cell.angle_alpha   90.00
_cell.angle_beta   90.00
_cell.angle_gamma   90.00
#
_symmetry.space_group_name_H-M   'P 1'
#
loop_
_entity.id
_entity.type
_entity.pdbx_description
1 polymer ?
#
loop_
_entity_poly.entity_id
_entity_poly.type
_entity_poly.pdbx_seq_one_letter_code
_entity_poly.pdbx_strand_id
1 'polypeptide(L)'
;MITFYTYLRQTPTWPNGINDGKIIFTSLKNAGADYIHFASEGKGFNHGCLTKDGESLPKFAREITGLPVIANGGLDHSGEANRIFEDGHADLIALGTGALANPDWPNRLKNKDKILPFNPDMFTSGVTIEDQFKWEDAADIQY
;
A
#
# COMPACT_ATOMS: atom_id res chain seq x y z
N MET A 1 -5.26 -9.18 10.18
CA MET A 1 -4.12 -8.49 9.53
C MET A 1 -2.88 -8.80 10.35
N ILE A 2 -1.93 -9.57 9.82
CA ILE A 2 -0.63 -9.80 10.49
C ILE A 2 0.37 -8.88 9.81
N THR A 3 0.67 -7.75 10.44
CA THR A 3 1.73 -6.83 10.01
C THR A 3 3.04 -7.31 10.62
N PHE A 4 3.99 -7.77 9.81
CA PHE A 4 5.33 -8.11 10.28
C PHE A 4 6.14 -6.83 10.44
N TYR A 5 6.20 -6.31 11.67
CA TYR A 5 7.17 -5.28 12.04
C TYR A 5 8.55 -5.92 12.23
N THR A 6 9.51 -5.58 11.36
CA THR A 6 10.92 -5.81 11.68
C THR A 6 11.31 -4.80 12.78
N TYR A 7 11.39 -5.24 14.03
CA TYR A 7 11.83 -4.45 15.18
C TYR A 7 13.33 -4.08 15.15
N LEU A 8 13.93 -3.94 13.97
CA LEU A 8 15.33 -3.57 13.80
C LEU A 8 15.39 -2.18 13.16
N ARG A 9 15.56 -1.18 14.03
CA ARG A 9 15.65 0.27 13.75
C ARG A 9 16.74 0.71 12.73
N GLN A 10 17.38 -0.18 11.96
CA GLN A 10 18.46 0.23 11.05
C GLN A 10 18.50 -0.43 9.67
N THR A 11 17.60 -1.36 9.32
CA THR A 11 17.51 -1.84 7.91
C THR A 11 16.08 -2.22 7.54
N PRO A 12 15.50 -1.65 6.45
CA PRO A 12 14.13 -1.91 6.02
C PRO A 12 13.94 -3.28 5.36
N THR A 13 14.93 -4.17 5.47
CA THR A 13 15.02 -5.40 4.70
C THR A 13 15.09 -6.61 5.61
N TRP A 14 14.50 -7.71 5.12
CA TRP A 14 14.45 -8.98 5.84
C TRP A 14 15.87 -9.57 5.87
N PRO A 15 16.44 -9.92 7.04
CA PRO A 15 17.84 -10.30 7.16
C PRO A 15 18.28 -11.43 6.22
N ASN A 16 17.43 -12.44 6.00
CA ASN A 16 17.67 -13.52 5.04
C ASN A 16 16.83 -13.41 3.77
N GLY A 17 16.29 -12.22 3.48
CA GLY A 17 15.54 -11.91 2.27
C GLY A 17 14.38 -12.89 2.02
N ILE A 18 14.35 -13.46 0.82
CA ILE A 18 13.33 -14.43 0.40
C ILE A 18 13.27 -15.67 1.30
N ASN A 19 14.36 -16.09 1.94
CA ASN A 19 14.34 -17.28 2.81
C ASN A 19 13.45 -17.09 4.03
N ASP A 20 13.51 -15.91 4.66
CA ASP A 20 12.60 -15.55 5.75
C ASP A 20 11.16 -15.46 5.23
N GLY A 21 10.97 -14.87 4.03
CA GLY A 21 9.68 -14.84 3.33
C GLY A 21 9.08 -16.23 3.12
N LYS A 22 9.90 -17.20 2.71
CA LYS A 22 9.45 -18.58 2.45
C LYS A 22 8.85 -19.21 3.70
N ILE A 23 9.52 -19.04 4.84
CA ILE A 23 9.05 -19.56 6.14
C ILE A 23 7.74 -18.89 6.51
N ILE A 24 7.68 -17.56 6.44
CA ILE A 24 6.53 -16.78 6.87
C ILE A 24 5.30 -17.02 5.97
N PHE A 25 5.42 -16.89 4.66
CA PHE A 25 4.28 -17.00 3.75
C PHE A 25 3.73 -18.43 3.69
N THR A 26 4.59 -19.45 3.74
CA THR A 26 4.14 -20.85 3.86
C THR A 26 3.38 -21.06 5.17
N SER A 27 3.86 -20.48 6.27
CA SER A 27 3.17 -20.56 7.58
C SER A 27 1.80 -19.89 7.54
N LEU A 28 1.69 -18.71 6.92
CA LEU A 28 0.40 -18.01 6.74
C LEU A 28 -0.59 -18.86 5.94
N LYS A 29 -0.15 -19.44 4.81
CA LYS A 29 -0.98 -20.34 4.01
C LYS A 29 -1.44 -21.56 4.81
N ASN A 30 -0.53 -22.22 5.52
CA ASN A 30 -0.85 -23.41 6.31
C ASN A 30 -1.78 -23.08 7.49
N ALA A 31 -1.75 -21.85 8.00
CA ALA A 31 -2.69 -21.35 8.99
C ALA A 31 -4.07 -21.00 8.42
N GLY A 32 -4.28 -21.09 7.10
CA GLY A 32 -5.55 -20.83 6.43
C GLY A 32 -5.78 -19.36 6.07
N ALA A 33 -4.73 -18.57 5.85
CA ALA A 33 -4.90 -17.20 5.37
C ALA A 33 -5.53 -17.17 3.97
N ASP A 34 -6.49 -16.26 3.76
CA ASP A 34 -7.15 -16.08 2.46
C ASP A 34 -6.39 -15.13 1.51
N TYR A 35 -5.55 -14.25 2.05
CA TYR A 35 -4.74 -13.29 1.30
C TYR A 35 -3.55 -12.80 2.13
N ILE A 36 -2.57 -12.17 1.47
CA ILE A 36 -1.42 -11.55 2.12
C ILE A 36 -1.39 -10.06 1.76
N HIS A 37 -1.44 -9.18 2.75
CA HIS A 37 -1.38 -7.73 2.56
C HIS A 37 -0.01 -7.20 2.98
N PHE A 38 0.76 -6.69 2.02
CA PHE A 38 2.04 -6.05 2.25
C PHE A 38 1.86 -4.55 2.51
N ALA A 39 2.34 -4.09 3.66
CA ALA A 39 2.35 -2.68 4.01
C ALA A 39 3.75 -2.09 3.83
N SER A 40 3.87 -1.06 2.98
CA SER A 40 5.03 -0.17 2.96
C SER A 40 4.65 1.21 3.48
N GLU A 41 5.31 1.68 4.54
CA GLU A 41 5.00 2.94 5.21
C GLU A 41 5.78 4.11 4.58
N GLY A 42 5.07 5.01 3.89
CA GLY A 42 5.52 6.37 3.53
C GLY A 42 6.68 6.51 2.52
N LYS A 43 7.37 5.43 2.16
CA LYS A 43 8.56 5.46 1.29
C LYS A 43 8.39 4.71 -0.04
N GLY A 44 7.14 4.41 -0.38
CA GLY A 44 6.77 3.72 -1.61
C GLY A 44 7.00 2.21 -1.56
N PHE A 45 6.31 1.47 -2.44
CA PHE A 45 6.34 0.01 -2.54
C PHE A 45 7.74 -0.60 -2.37
N ASN A 46 8.74 -0.07 -3.09
CA ASN A 46 10.09 -0.64 -3.11
C ASN A 46 10.76 -0.66 -1.73
N HIS A 47 10.46 0.30 -0.85
CA HIS A 47 11.14 0.41 0.45
C HIS A 47 10.81 -0.75 1.40
N GLY A 48 9.58 -1.27 1.35
CA GLY A 48 9.12 -2.34 2.25
C GLY A 48 8.88 -3.68 1.57
N CYS A 49 8.83 -3.71 0.23
CA CYS A 49 8.44 -4.89 -0.53
C CYS A 49 9.58 -5.58 -1.27
N LEU A 50 10.79 -4.98 -1.28
CA LEU A 50 11.97 -5.58 -1.92
C LEU A 50 13.00 -6.05 -0.89
N THR A 51 13.68 -7.16 -1.19
CA THR A 51 14.87 -7.59 -0.46
C THR A 51 16.05 -6.64 -0.76
N LYS A 52 17.17 -6.80 -0.05
CA LYS A 52 18.40 -6.03 -0.33
C LYS A 52 18.89 -6.22 -1.76
N ASP A 53 18.63 -7.39 -2.33
CA ASP A 53 19.05 -7.78 -3.68
C ASP A 53 17.99 -7.42 -4.74
N GLY A 54 16.92 -6.72 -4.35
CA GLY A 54 15.90 -6.21 -5.26
C GLY A 54 14.78 -7.21 -5.58
N GLU A 55 14.73 -8.36 -4.90
CA GLU A 55 13.70 -9.37 -5.15
C GLU A 55 12.37 -8.95 -4.52
N SER A 56 11.27 -9.18 -5.23
CA SER A 56 9.93 -8.81 -4.76
C SER A 56 9.34 -9.84 -3.81
N LEU A 57 9.18 -9.46 -2.55
CA LEU A 57 8.50 -10.28 -1.53
C LEU A 57 7.02 -10.52 -1.86
N PRO A 58 6.22 -9.52 -2.32
CA PRO A 58 4.84 -9.72 -2.76
C PRO A 58 4.70 -10.76 -3.89
N LYS A 59 5.53 -10.63 -4.93
CA LYS A 59 5.54 -11.56 -6.05
C LYS A 59 5.91 -12.97 -5.60
N PHE A 60 6.97 -13.10 -4.80
CA PHE A 60 7.39 -14.37 -4.25
C PHE A 60 6.30 -15.02 -3.38
N ALA A 61 5.63 -14.24 -2.51
CA ALA A 61 4.53 -14.73 -1.69
C ALA A 61 3.39 -15.31 -2.53
N ARG A 62 3.00 -14.60 -3.58
CA ARG A 62 1.99 -15.06 -4.54
C ARG A 62 2.40 -16.35 -5.22
N GLU A 63 3.65 -16.46 -5.68
CA GLU A 63 4.16 -17.65 -6.36
C GLU A 63 4.18 -18.89 -5.46
N ILE A 64 4.63 -18.77 -4.20
CA ILE A 64 4.76 -19.94 -3.33
C ILE A 64 3.47 -20.33 -2.60
N THR A 65 2.56 -19.37 -2.39
CA THR A 65 1.31 -19.62 -1.68
C THR A 65 0.13 -19.82 -2.62
N GLY A 66 0.13 -19.18 -3.78
CA GLY A 66 -1.06 -19.06 -4.64
C GLY A 66 -2.17 -18.20 -4.03
N LEU A 67 -1.92 -17.54 -2.89
CA LEU A 67 -2.88 -16.63 -2.27
C LEU A 67 -2.87 -15.27 -2.97
N PRO A 68 -4.03 -14.60 -3.08
CA PRO A 68 -4.11 -13.21 -3.50
C PRO A 68 -3.22 -12.30 -2.67
N VAL A 69 -2.57 -11.36 -3.34
CA VAL A 69 -1.68 -10.37 -2.71
C VAL A 69 -2.23 -8.96 -2.86
N ILE A 70 -2.25 -8.23 -1.74
CA ILE A 70 -2.59 -6.81 -1.68
C ILE A 70 -1.32 -6.00 -1.43
N ALA A 71 -1.01 -5.04 -2.30
CA ALA A 71 0.10 -4.11 -2.11
C ALA A 71 -0.37 -2.76 -1.57
N ASN A 72 0.41 -2.16 -0.67
CA ASN A 72 0.18 -0.83 -0.13
C ASN A 72 1.48 -0.02 -0.07
N GLY A 73 1.36 1.31 -0.13
CA GLY A 73 2.44 2.26 0.11
C GLY A 73 2.76 3.13 -1.11
N GLY A 74 2.19 4.35 -1.14
CA GLY A 74 2.46 5.34 -2.20
C GLY A 74 1.96 4.94 -3.60
N LEU A 75 0.89 4.15 -3.66
CA LEU A 75 0.31 3.61 -4.90
C LEU A 75 -0.89 4.41 -5.42
N ASP A 76 -1.10 5.62 -4.90
CA ASP A 76 -2.15 6.55 -5.33
C ASP A 76 -1.82 7.27 -6.64
N HIS A 77 -0.63 7.02 -7.19
CA HIS A 77 -0.16 7.52 -8.48
C HIS A 77 -0.37 6.44 -9.55
N SER A 78 -1.04 6.79 -10.66
CA SER A 78 -1.45 5.82 -11.69
C SER A 78 -0.29 5.04 -12.32
N GLY A 79 0.88 5.67 -12.50
CA GLY A 79 2.06 5.01 -13.07
C GLY A 79 2.60 3.88 -12.19
N GLU A 80 2.79 4.13 -10.90
CA GLU A 80 3.27 3.09 -9.97
C GLU A 80 2.20 2.01 -9.76
N ALA A 81 0.93 2.38 -9.63
CA ALA A 81 -0.17 1.42 -9.54
C ALA A 81 -0.19 0.46 -10.74
N ASN A 82 -0.10 0.98 -11.95
CA ASN A 82 -0.06 0.16 -13.17
C ASN A 82 1.17 -0.76 -13.19
N ARG A 83 2.34 -0.23 -12.85
CA ARG A 83 3.58 -1.03 -12.77
C ARG A 83 3.45 -2.22 -11.81
N ILE A 84 2.83 -2.02 -10.63
CA ILE A 84 2.58 -3.11 -9.67
C ILE A 84 1.75 -4.24 -10.29
N PHE A 85 0.74 -3.92 -11.08
CA PHE A 85 -0.07 -4.93 -11.76
C PHE A 85 0.67 -5.59 -12.94
N GLU A 86 1.29 -4.79 -13.82
CA GLU A 86 1.98 -5.26 -15.03
C GLU A 86 3.16 -6.19 -14.70
N ASP A 87 3.92 -5.88 -13.64
CA ASP A 87 5.08 -6.68 -13.20
C ASP A 87 4.67 -7.94 -12.39
N GLY A 88 3.38 -8.07 -12.09
CA GLY A 88 2.79 -9.19 -11.34
C GLY A 88 3.09 -9.15 -9.84
N HIS A 89 3.24 -7.97 -9.26
CA HIS A 89 3.56 -7.80 -7.84
C HIS A 89 2.34 -7.97 -6.91
N ALA A 90 1.14 -7.69 -7.38
CA ALA A 90 -0.08 -7.80 -6.58
C ALA A 90 -1.32 -8.06 -7.44
N ASP A 91 -2.36 -8.60 -6.81
CA ASP A 91 -3.69 -8.78 -7.41
C ASP A 91 -4.62 -7.60 -7.06
N LEU A 92 -4.33 -6.90 -5.95
CA LEU A 92 -5.04 -5.69 -5.51
C LEU A 92 -4.04 -4.66 -4.97
N ILE A 93 -4.43 -3.37 -5.02
CA ILE A 93 -3.75 -2.30 -4.28
C ILE A 93 -4.66 -1.74 -3.21
N ALA A 94 -4.09 -1.35 -2.08
CA ALA A 94 -4.77 -0.60 -1.04
C ALA A 94 -4.27 0.86 -1.03
N LEU A 95 -5.20 1.79 -0.87
CA LEU A 95 -4.95 3.22 -0.80
C LEU A 95 -5.29 3.74 0.60
N GLY A 96 -4.34 4.42 1.23
CA GLY A 96 -4.55 5.12 2.50
C GLY A 96 -4.76 6.63 2.27
N THR A 97 -3.68 7.39 2.39
CA THR A 97 -3.66 8.86 2.21
C THR A 97 -4.25 9.32 0.88
N GLY A 98 -3.99 8.60 -0.21
CA GLY A 98 -4.58 8.92 -1.52
C GLY A 98 -6.10 8.79 -1.57
N ALA A 99 -6.68 7.83 -0.83
CA ALA A 99 -8.12 7.67 -0.72
C ALA A 99 -8.76 8.74 0.17
N LEU A 100 -8.06 9.19 1.22
CA LEU A 100 -8.49 10.32 2.04
C LEU A 100 -8.52 11.61 1.22
N ALA A 101 -7.49 11.84 0.41
CA ALA A 101 -7.40 13.01 -0.44
C ALA A 101 -8.32 12.96 -1.67
N ASN A 102 -8.75 11.76 -2.08
CA ASN A 102 -9.58 11.52 -3.27
C ASN A 102 -10.57 10.37 -2.99
N PRO A 103 -11.71 10.63 -2.33
CA PRO A 103 -12.70 9.59 -2.05
C PRO A 103 -13.25 8.90 -3.31
N ASP A 104 -13.22 9.61 -4.44
CA ASP A 104 -13.64 9.19 -5.78
C ASP A 104 -12.47 8.74 -6.67
N TRP A 105 -11.31 8.40 -6.09
CA TRP A 105 -10.09 8.02 -6.81
C TRP A 105 -10.29 7.06 -8.00
N PRO A 106 -11.11 5.97 -7.90
CA PRO A 106 -11.34 5.08 -9.03
C PRO A 106 -11.99 5.78 -10.23
N ASN A 107 -12.91 6.72 -9.98
CA ASN A 107 -13.56 7.50 -11.04
C ASN A 107 -12.56 8.49 -11.66
N ARG A 108 -11.76 9.17 -10.84
CA ARG A 108 -10.71 10.08 -11.34
C ARG A 108 -9.70 9.35 -12.22
N LEU A 109 -9.27 8.16 -11.80
CA LEU A 109 -8.37 7.33 -12.60
C LEU A 109 -9.00 6.95 -13.95
N LYS A 110 -10.26 6.52 -13.94
CA LYS A 110 -11.01 6.14 -15.16
C LYS A 110 -11.17 7.31 -16.13
N ASN A 111 -11.48 8.50 -15.61
CA ASN A 111 -11.73 9.70 -16.40
C ASN A 111 -10.46 10.47 -16.75
N LYS A 112 -9.31 10.11 -16.15
CA LYS A 112 -8.04 10.85 -16.21
C LYS A 112 -8.15 12.25 -15.59
N ASP A 113 -8.97 12.38 -14.55
CA ASP A 113 -9.09 13.60 -13.77
C ASP A 113 -7.86 13.78 -12.87
N LYS A 114 -7.67 15.01 -12.36
CA LYS A 114 -6.58 15.34 -11.45
C LYS A 114 -6.74 14.59 -10.12
N ILE A 115 -5.73 13.82 -9.74
CA ILE A 115 -5.60 13.24 -8.40
C ILE A 115 -4.93 14.29 -7.49
N LEU A 116 -5.58 14.64 -6.40
CA LEU A 116 -5.10 15.60 -5.42
C LEU A 116 -4.06 14.96 -4.49
N PRO A 117 -2.97 15.67 -4.14
CA PRO A 117 -2.03 15.18 -3.14
C PRO A 117 -2.68 15.20 -1.76
N PHE A 118 -2.28 14.25 -0.90
CA PHE A 118 -2.68 14.27 0.50
C PHE A 118 -2.12 15.48 1.23
N ASN A 119 -2.99 16.19 1.95
CA ASN A 119 -2.63 17.28 2.83
C ASN A 119 -2.97 16.90 4.29
N PRO A 120 -1.95 16.73 5.17
CA PRO A 120 -2.18 16.44 6.59
C PRO A 120 -3.02 17.49 7.32
N ASP A 121 -3.07 18.73 6.81
CA ASP A 121 -3.86 19.81 7.40
C ASP A 121 -5.36 19.50 7.44
N MET A 122 -5.83 18.51 6.66
CA MET A 122 -7.22 18.02 6.72
C MET A 122 -7.64 17.58 8.12
N PHE A 123 -6.68 17.19 8.97
CA PHE A 123 -6.94 16.77 10.34
C PHE A 123 -6.85 17.89 11.38
N THR A 124 -6.52 19.12 10.99
CA THR A 124 -6.33 20.23 11.93
C THR A 124 -7.62 20.64 12.63
N SER A 125 -8.77 20.44 11.97
CA SER A 125 -10.09 20.74 12.52
C SER A 125 -10.72 19.56 13.27
N GLY A 126 -10.14 18.35 13.16
CA GLY A 126 -10.64 17.11 13.76
C GLY A 126 -10.62 15.93 12.78
N VAL A 127 -11.29 14.83 13.13
CA VAL A 127 -11.31 13.58 12.34
C VAL A 127 -12.74 13.09 12.06
N THR A 128 -13.70 14.01 12.12
CA THR A 128 -15.10 13.74 11.77
C THR A 128 -15.39 14.10 10.31
N ILE A 129 -16.53 13.66 9.79
CA ILE A 129 -16.98 14.05 8.45
C ILE A 129 -17.25 15.56 8.40
N GLU A 130 -17.79 16.13 9.48
CA GLU A 130 -18.04 17.57 9.59
C GLU A 130 -16.75 18.38 9.56
N ASP A 131 -15.66 17.87 10.15
CA ASP A 131 -14.36 18.54 10.13
C ASP A 131 -13.70 18.46 8.74
N GLN A 132 -13.93 17.36 8.01
CA GLN A 132 -13.51 17.24 6.62
C GLN A 132 -14.19 18.30 5.74
N PHE A 133 -15.50 18.50 5.85
CA PHE A 133 -16.20 19.54 5.08
C PHE A 133 -15.70 20.95 5.40
N LYS A 134 -15.42 21.25 6.68
CA LYS A 134 -14.82 22.55 7.06
C LYS A 134 -13.47 22.77 6.40
N TRP A 135 -12.66 21.72 6.30
CA TRP A 135 -11.36 21.80 5.65
C TRP A 135 -11.49 21.97 4.13
N GLU A 136 -12.38 21.24 3.48
CA GLU A 136 -12.67 21.36 2.04
C GLU A 136 -13.12 22.79 1.68
N ASP A 137 -14.06 23.35 2.45
CA ASP A 137 -14.52 24.74 2.30
C ASP A 137 -13.38 25.75 2.49
N ALA A 138 -12.54 25.55 3.51
CA ALA A 138 -11.41 26.44 3.79
C ALA A 138 -10.28 26.34 2.76
N ALA A 139 -10.12 25.17 2.13
CA ALA A 139 -9.10 24.89 1.13
C ALA A 139 -9.56 25.12 -0.32
N ASP A 140 -10.84 25.50 -0.53
CA ASP A 140 -11.48 25.65 -1.85
C ASP A 140 -11.36 24.36 -2.70
N ILE A 141 -11.55 23.21 -2.05
CA ILE A 141 -11.51 21.89 -2.70
C ILE A 141 -12.94 21.42 -2.97
N GLN A 142 -13.23 21.09 -4.22
CA GLN A 142 -14.48 20.45 -4.62
C GLN A 142 -14.19 19.14 -5.34
N TYR A 143 -14.89 18.08 -4.94
CA TYR A 143 -14.76 16.74 -5.50
C TYR A 143 -15.67 16.51 -6.70
#